data_AF-A0A832H0A9-F1
#
_entry.id   AF-A0A832H0A9-F1
#
_cell.length_a   1.000
_cell.length_b   1.000
_cell.length_c   1.000
_cell.angle_alpha   90.00
_cell.angle_beta   90.00
_cell.angle_gamma   90.00
#
_symmetry.space_group_name_H-M   'P 1'
#
loop_
_entity.id
_entity.type
_entity.pdbx_description
1 polymer ?
#
loop_
_entity_poly.entity_id
_entity_poly.type
_entity_poly.pdbx_seq_one_letter_code
_entity_poly.pdbx_strand_id
1 'polypeptide(L)'
;MAVDVSAIDPLLDRLNKLFAGTGLVREKMEVWTLLRDIAREHALGNLTDVETKMYVSEAVKRLASVLAAAGKPVSAEQLAEQLYADVLALSTRTVSALRTEVMHKVRSRRERARIRSEFESLL
;
A
#
# COMPACT_ATOMS: atom_id res chain seq x y z
N MET A 1 -6.64 16.87 17.91
CA MET A 1 -7.14 16.55 16.55
C MET A 1 -6.82 15.10 16.28
N ALA A 2 -7.83 14.23 16.18
CA ALA A 2 -7.61 12.85 15.79
C ALA A 2 -7.14 12.85 14.34
N VAL A 3 -5.93 12.35 14.10
CA VAL A 3 -5.44 12.13 12.73
C VAL A 3 -6.39 11.12 12.10
N ASP A 4 -7.06 11.51 11.01
CA ASP A 4 -7.94 10.61 10.28
C ASP A 4 -7.08 9.58 9.53
N VAL A 5 -6.84 8.45 10.20
CA VAL A 5 -6.03 7.34 9.68
C VAL A 5 -6.61 6.80 8.37
N SER A 6 -7.93 6.96 8.14
CA SER A 6 -8.60 6.52 6.92
C SER A 6 -8.17 7.31 5.68
N ALA A 7 -7.78 8.58 5.85
CA ALA A 7 -7.26 9.40 4.77
C ALA A 7 -5.82 9.02 4.39
N ILE A 8 -5.05 8.52 5.38
CA ILE A 8 -3.62 8.20 5.22
C ILE A 8 -3.44 6.78 4.65
N ASP A 9 -4.14 5.80 5.22
CA ASP A 9 -4.01 4.39 4.81
C ASP A 9 -5.39 3.67 4.89
N PRO A 10 -6.16 3.66 3.78
CA PRO A 10 -7.47 3.02 3.71
C PRO A 10 -7.44 1.52 4.02
N LEU A 11 -6.32 0.85 3.70
CA LEU A 11 -6.13 -0.57 3.94
C LEU A 11 -6.02 -0.83 5.46
N LEU A 12 -5.25 0.02 6.16
CA LEU A 12 -5.13 -0.05 7.62
C LEU A 12 -6.47 0.23 8.32
N ASP A 13 -7.24 1.22 7.83
CA ASP A 13 -8.56 1.53 8.38
C ASP A 13 -9.53 0.35 8.24
N ARG A 14 -9.56 -0.32 7.07
CA ARG A 14 -10.37 -1.53 6.90
C ARG A 14 -9.93 -2.63 7.85
N LEU A 15 -8.63 -2.87 7.97
CA LEU A 15 -8.12 -3.88 8.90
C LEU A 15 -8.45 -3.52 10.35
N ASN A 16 -8.40 -2.25 10.75
CA ASN A 16 -8.84 -1.82 12.08
C ASN A 16 -10.32 -2.16 12.32
N LYS A 17 -11.20 -1.94 11.34
CA LYS A 17 -12.62 -2.31 11.44
C LYS A 17 -12.82 -3.82 11.53
N LEU A 18 -12.12 -4.60 10.70
CA LEU A 18 -12.19 -6.07 10.71
C LEU A 18 -11.74 -6.64 12.07
N PHE A 19 -10.64 -6.13 12.61
CA PHE A 19 -10.06 -6.55 13.88
C PHE A 19 -10.67 -5.85 15.11
N ALA A 20 -11.65 -4.95 14.96
CA ALA A 20 -12.17 -4.15 16.07
C ALA A 20 -12.76 -5.00 17.21
N GLY A 21 -12.17 -4.99 18.41
CA GLY A 21 -12.63 -5.84 19.52
C GLY A 21 -12.05 -7.26 19.51
N THR A 22 -11.03 -7.54 18.70
CA THR A 22 -10.17 -8.72 18.87
C THR A 22 -8.85 -8.34 19.55
N GLY A 23 -8.21 -9.29 20.23
CA GLY A 23 -6.85 -9.12 20.76
C GLY A 23 -5.72 -9.33 19.73
N LEU A 24 -6.08 -9.55 18.47
CA LEU A 24 -5.20 -10.02 17.39
C LEU A 24 -4.44 -8.86 16.72
N VAL A 25 -3.77 -8.03 17.52
CA VAL A 25 -3.07 -6.83 17.03
C VAL A 25 -1.88 -7.23 16.17
N ARG A 26 -1.15 -8.29 16.54
CA ARG A 26 0.03 -8.75 15.81
C ARG A 26 -0.35 -9.23 14.41
N GLU A 27 -1.35 -10.09 14.31
CA GLU A 27 -1.85 -10.65 13.06
C GLU A 27 -2.37 -9.55 12.14
N LYS A 28 -3.07 -8.55 12.71
CA LYS A 28 -3.48 -7.35 11.96
C LYS A 28 -2.30 -6.65 11.31
N MET A 29 -1.21 -6.43 12.06
CA MET A 29 -0.03 -5.72 11.57
C MET A 29 0.76 -6.56 10.54
N GLU A 30 0.84 -7.87 10.74
CA GLU A 30 1.47 -8.79 9.77
C GLU A 30 0.72 -8.77 8.43
N VAL A 31 -0.61 -8.89 8.46
CA VAL A 31 -1.44 -8.82 7.25
C VAL A 31 -1.36 -7.45 6.58
N TRP A 32 -1.40 -6.38 7.36
CA TRP A 32 -1.24 -5.02 6.84
C TRP A 32 0.09 -4.84 6.09
N THR A 33 1.19 -5.32 6.69
CA THR A 33 2.52 -5.23 6.08
C THR A 33 2.57 -6.03 4.78
N LEU A 34 2.07 -7.26 4.79
CA LEU A 34 2.01 -8.12 3.61
C LEU A 34 1.24 -7.48 2.44
N LEU A 35 0.06 -6.93 2.72
CA LEU A 35 -0.77 -6.29 1.69
C LEU A 35 -0.12 -5.00 1.15
N ARG A 36 0.61 -4.26 1.99
CA ARG A 36 1.41 -3.11 1.55
C ARG A 36 2.57 -3.52 0.65
N ASP A 37 3.26 -4.61 0.99
CA ASP A 37 4.35 -5.12 0.16
C ASP A 37 3.83 -5.60 -1.20
N ILE A 38 2.69 -6.29 -1.24
CA ILE A 38 2.02 -6.66 -2.50
C ILE A 38 1.66 -5.41 -3.32
N ALA A 39 1.06 -4.38 -2.70
CA ALA A 39 0.73 -3.13 -3.38
C ALA A 39 1.97 -2.43 -3.95
N ARG A 40 3.10 -2.49 -3.23
CA ARG A 40 4.38 -1.94 -3.67
C ARG A 40 4.94 -2.71 -4.86
N GLU A 41 4.99 -4.03 -4.80
CA GLU A 41 5.51 -4.86 -5.89
C GLU A 41 4.65 -4.74 -7.16
N HIS A 42 3.33 -4.64 -7.01
CA HIS A 42 2.41 -4.31 -8.11
C HIS A 42 2.69 -2.92 -8.71
N ALA A 43 2.87 -1.90 -7.86
CA ALA A 43 3.22 -0.55 -8.30
C ALA A 43 4.56 -0.48 -9.06
N LEU A 44 5.51 -1.34 -8.71
CA LEU A 44 6.80 -1.44 -9.38
C LEU A 44 6.75 -2.25 -10.69
N GLY A 45 5.60 -2.87 -11.00
CA GLY A 45 5.43 -3.74 -12.16
C GLY A 45 6.05 -5.13 -12.00
N ASN A 46 6.43 -5.49 -10.77
CA ASN A 46 6.98 -6.82 -10.46
C ASN A 46 5.88 -7.88 -10.30
N LEU A 47 4.63 -7.45 -10.10
CA LEU A 47 3.45 -8.31 -10.04
C LEU A 47 2.43 -7.87 -11.09
N THR A 48 1.86 -8.86 -11.79
CA THR A 48 0.67 -8.67 -12.62
C THR A 48 -0.60 -8.55 -11.78
N ASP A 49 -1.70 -8.09 -12.37
CA ASP A 49 -3.02 -8.05 -11.73
C ASP A 49 -3.48 -9.44 -11.27
N VAL A 50 -3.20 -10.47 -12.08
CA VAL A 50 -3.55 -11.87 -11.79
C VAL A 50 -2.79 -12.38 -10.57
N GLU A 51 -1.47 -12.17 -10.54
CA GLU A 51 -0.63 -12.57 -9.40
C GLU A 51 -0.99 -11.78 -8.13
N THR A 52 -1.26 -10.48 -8.27
CA THR A 52 -1.71 -9.63 -7.17
C THR A 52 -3.01 -10.16 -6.57
N LYS A 53 -4.00 -10.47 -7.41
CA LYS A 53 -5.27 -11.06 -6.96
C LYS A 53 -5.07 -12.41 -6.27
N MET A 54 -4.18 -13.25 -6.81
CA MET A 54 -3.82 -14.54 -6.22
C MET A 54 -3.22 -14.37 -4.82
N TYR A 55 -2.17 -13.56 -4.67
CA TYR A 55 -1.51 -13.34 -3.37
C TYR A 55 -2.41 -12.69 -2.34
N VAL A 56 -3.24 -11.72 -2.73
CA VAL A 56 -4.26 -11.14 -1.84
C VAL A 56 -5.25 -12.21 -1.39
N SER A 57 -5.74 -13.04 -2.31
CA SER A 57 -6.68 -14.11 -1.98
C SER A 57 -6.10 -15.13 -1.00
N GLU A 58 -4.82 -15.49 -1.15
CA GLU A 58 -4.13 -16.37 -0.20
C GLU A 58 -3.98 -15.75 1.19
N ALA A 59 -3.61 -14.47 1.25
CA ALA A 59 -3.54 -13.73 2.51
C ALA A 59 -4.92 -13.69 3.20
N VAL A 60 -5.98 -13.44 2.42
CA VAL A 60 -7.36 -13.39 2.93
C VAL A 60 -7.84 -14.74 3.44
N LYS A 61 -7.54 -15.84 2.76
CA LYS A 61 -7.92 -17.19 3.24
C LYS A 61 -7.38 -17.46 4.64
N ARG A 62 -6.11 -17.14 4.87
CA ARG A 62 -5.47 -17.29 6.20
C ARG A 62 -6.10 -16.33 7.22
N LEU A 63 -6.34 -15.08 6.83
CA LEU A 63 -6.98 -14.08 7.67
C LEU A 63 -8.40 -14.49 8.10
N ALA A 64 -9.20 -15.02 7.17
CA ALA A 64 -10.57 -15.44 7.46
C ALA A 64 -10.61 -16.58 8.49
N SER A 65 -9.68 -17.53 8.42
CA SER A 65 -9.54 -18.59 9.44
C SER A 65 -9.17 -18.02 10.81
N VAL A 66 -8.25 -17.06 10.86
CA VAL A 66 -7.84 -16.40 12.11
C VAL A 66 -8.98 -15.61 12.74
N LEU A 67 -9.75 -14.85 11.94
CA LEU A 67 -10.89 -14.08 12.43
C LEU A 67 -12.05 -14.99 12.88
N ALA A 68 -12.30 -16.08 12.17
CA ALA A 68 -13.30 -17.08 12.57
C ALA A 68 -12.96 -17.69 13.95
N ALA A 69 -11.69 -18.02 14.20
CA ALA A 69 -11.23 -18.51 15.51
C ALA A 69 -11.41 -17.48 16.64
N ALA A 70 -11.39 -16.19 16.32
CA ALA A 70 -11.68 -15.10 17.25
C ALA A 70 -13.18 -14.76 17.38
N GLY A 71 -14.08 -15.61 16.87
CA GLY A 71 -15.53 -15.41 16.94
C GLY A 71 -16.08 -14.41 15.92
N LYS A 72 -15.31 -14.10 14.86
CA LYS A 72 -15.71 -13.18 13.78
C LYS A 72 -15.63 -13.85 12.42
N PRO A 73 -16.58 -14.72 12.07
CA PRO A 73 -16.61 -15.30 10.75
C PRO A 73 -16.84 -14.22 9.69
N VAL A 74 -16.01 -14.23 8.64
CA VAL A 74 -16.10 -13.33 7.49
C VAL A 74 -16.04 -14.15 6.21
N SER A 75 -16.74 -13.71 5.16
CA SER A 75 -16.65 -14.35 3.85
C SER A 75 -15.28 -14.07 3.22
N ALA A 76 -14.49 -15.13 3.01
CA ALA A 76 -13.16 -15.02 2.43
C ALA A 76 -13.20 -14.47 0.99
N GLU A 77 -14.21 -14.82 0.21
CA GLU A 77 -14.37 -14.31 -1.16
C GLU A 77 -14.65 -12.81 -1.18
N GLN A 78 -15.64 -12.36 -0.41
CA GLN A 78 -15.99 -10.93 -0.33
C GLN A 78 -14.82 -10.10 0.21
N LEU A 79 -14.12 -10.63 1.21
CA LEU A 79 -12.98 -9.94 1.80
C LEU A 79 -11.79 -9.87 0.83
N ALA A 80 -11.59 -10.90 0.00
CA ALA A 80 -10.52 -10.92 -1.00
C ALA A 80 -10.78 -9.88 -2.09
N GLU A 81 -12.01 -9.77 -2.59
CA GLU A 81 -12.36 -8.74 -3.58
C GLU A 81 -12.17 -7.33 -3.04
N GLN A 82 -12.60 -7.08 -1.80
CA GLN A 82 -12.45 -5.77 -1.16
C GLN A 82 -10.98 -5.41 -0.92
N LEU A 83 -10.20 -6.32 -0.35
CA LEU A 83 -8.78 -6.06 -0.10
C LEU A 83 -7.97 -5.96 -1.39
N TYR A 84 -8.37 -6.68 -2.45
CA TYR A 84 -7.76 -6.53 -3.77
C TYR A 84 -7.97 -5.12 -4.34
N ALA A 85 -9.21 -4.60 -4.25
CA ALA A 85 -9.51 -3.23 -4.69
C ALA A 85 -8.70 -2.19 -3.90
N ASP A 86 -8.57 -2.35 -2.59
CA ASP A 86 -7.77 -1.46 -1.76
C ASP A 86 -6.27 -1.52 -2.10
N VAL A 87 -5.74 -2.71 -2.38
CA VAL A 87 -4.35 -2.92 -2.81
C VAL A 87 -4.07 -2.22 -4.14
N LEU A 88 -4.96 -2.32 -5.13
CA LEU A 88 -4.84 -1.59 -6.40
C LEU A 88 -4.92 -0.07 -6.23
N ALA A 89 -5.80 0.41 -5.35
CA ALA A 89 -5.88 1.82 -5.03
C ALA A 89 -4.58 2.32 -4.38
N LEU A 90 -3.98 1.52 -3.50
CA LEU A 90 -2.71 1.81 -2.84
C LEU A 90 -1.53 1.77 -3.82
N SER A 91 -1.49 0.82 -4.75
CA SER A 91 -0.43 0.73 -5.76
C SER A 91 -0.42 1.97 -6.66
N THR A 92 -1.59 2.43 -7.09
CA THR A 92 -1.74 3.65 -7.90
C THR A 92 -1.24 4.91 -7.18
N ARG A 93 -1.52 5.03 -5.87
CA ARG A 93 -0.99 6.12 -5.02
C ARG A 93 0.54 6.04 -4.90
N THR A 94 1.07 4.82 -4.76
CA THR A 94 2.52 4.56 -4.63
C THR A 94 3.27 4.97 -5.91
N VAL A 95 2.76 4.62 -7.09
CA VAL A 95 3.31 5.08 -8.38
C VAL A 95 3.29 6.61 -8.47
N SER A 96 2.19 7.25 -8.06
CA SER A 96 2.05 8.71 -8.12
C SER A 96 3.04 9.43 -7.20
N ALA A 97 3.29 8.89 -6.00
CA ALA A 97 4.28 9.39 -5.06
C ALA A 97 5.72 9.18 -5.59
N LEU A 98 6.05 7.97 -6.07
CA LEU A 98 7.34 7.66 -6.69
C LEU A 98 7.63 8.58 -7.88
N ARG A 99 6.64 8.79 -8.76
CA ARG A 99 6.76 9.68 -9.93
C ARG A 99 7.04 11.12 -9.50
N THR A 100 6.34 11.61 -8.47
CA THR A 100 6.55 12.95 -7.92
C THR A 100 7.96 13.11 -7.35
N GLU A 101 8.44 12.13 -6.59
CA GLU A 101 9.78 12.15 -6.01
C GLU A 101 10.88 12.09 -7.08
N VAL A 102 10.73 11.21 -8.07
CA VAL A 102 11.67 11.10 -9.21
C VAL A 102 11.70 12.41 -10.00
N MET A 103 10.54 13.00 -10.30
CA MET A 103 10.47 14.28 -11.01
C MET A 103 11.10 15.42 -10.22
N HIS A 104 10.91 15.47 -8.89
CA HIS A 104 11.56 16.45 -8.03
C HIS A 104 13.09 16.29 -8.06
N LYS A 105 13.60 15.06 -7.99
CA LYS A 105 15.04 14.76 -8.08
C LYS A 105 15.61 15.15 -9.46
N VAL A 106 14.89 14.87 -10.55
CA VAL A 106 15.30 15.23 -11.91
C VAL A 106 15.34 16.75 -12.09
N ARG A 107 14.29 17.47 -11.66
CA ARG A 107 14.24 18.94 -11.70
C ARG A 107 15.38 19.56 -10.90
N SER A 108 15.61 19.08 -9.67
CA SER A 108 16.70 19.55 -8.81
C SER A 108 18.09 19.30 -9.43
N ARG A 109 18.27 18.20 -10.16
CA ARG A 109 19.53 17.92 -10.89
C ARG A 109 19.71 18.86 -12.08
N ARG A 110 18.66 19.11 -12.87
CA ARG A 110 18.72 20.03 -14.02
C ARG A 110 18.99 21.47 -13.57
N GLU A 111 18.37 21.91 -12.49
CA GLU A 111 18.59 23.25 -11.94
C GLU A 111 20.04 23.45 -11.47
N ARG A 112 20.60 22.47 -10.74
CA ARG A 112 22.01 22.51 -10.34
C ARG A 112 22.97 22.48 -11.53
N ALA A 113 22.64 21.76 -12.60
CA ALA A 113 23.45 21.74 -13.81
C ALA A 113 23.41 23.10 -14.55
N ARG A 114 22.23 23.74 -14.60
CA ARG A 114 22.05 25.07 -15.19
C ARG A 114 22.82 26.16 -14.43
N ILE A 115 22.67 26.20 -13.10
CA ILE A 115 23.42 27.16 -12.26
C ILE A 115 24.92 27.00 -12.46
N ARG A 116 25.41 25.75 -12.57
CA ARG A 116 26.82 25.47 -12.83
C ARG A 116 27.27 25.99 -14.20
N SER A 117 26.51 25.74 -15.26
CA SER A 117 26.86 26.24 -16.61
C SER A 117 26.83 27.76 -16.71
N GLU A 118 25.92 28.43 -15.99
CA GLU A 118 25.85 29.89 -15.95
C GLU A 118 27.08 30.48 -15.22
N PHE A 119 27.52 29.85 -14.13
CA PHE A 119 28.75 30.23 -13.43
C PHE A 119 30.02 30.01 -14.25
N GLU A 120 30.13 28.89 -14.96
CA GLU A 120 31.28 28.57 -15.82
C GLU A 120 31.36 29.50 -17.05
N SER A 121 30.23 30.07 -17.49
CA SER A 121 30.19 31.05 -18.59
C SER A 121 30.55 32.49 -18.19
N LEU A 122 30.68 32.77 -16.89
CA LEU A 122 31.01 34.08 -16.32
C LEU A 122 32.46 34.20 -15.86
N LEU A 123 33.25 33.12 -15.97
CA LEU A 123 34.69 33.04 -15.68
C LEU A 123 35.49 33.00 -16.99
#